data_AF-A0A1F4BDX3-F1
#
_entry.id   AF-A0A1F4BDX3-F1
#
_cell.length_a   1.000
_cell.length_b   1.000
_cell.length_c   1.000
_cell.angle_alpha   90.00
_cell.angle_beta   90.00
_cell.angle_gamma   90.00
#
_symmetry.space_group_name_H-M   'P 1'
#
loop_
_entity.id
_entity.type
_entity.pdbx_description
1 polymer ?
#
loop_
_entity_poly.entity_id
_entity_poly.type
_entity_poly.pdbx_seq_one_letter_code
_entity_poly.pdbx_strand_id
1 'polypeptide(L)'
;MPASCSLDLLMDVFRRLGPAARLSEREVQTCARIAIGYSTERIARELKISKNSVVTFRRRAFAKLNIATHKELFALVLSRRHRMD
;
A
#
# COMPACT_ATOMS: atom_id res chain seq x y z
N MET A 1 11.18 18.93 -1.10
CA MET A 1 10.01 18.23 -0.51
C MET A 1 8.96 17.98 -1.60
N PRO A 2 8.92 16.80 -2.24
CA PRO A 2 7.73 16.37 -3.00
C PRO A 2 7.25 14.93 -2.74
N ALA A 3 8.05 14.05 -2.12
CA ALA A 3 7.69 12.64 -1.93
C ALA A 3 6.67 12.38 -0.80
N SER A 4 6.53 13.30 0.16
CA SER A 4 5.63 13.16 1.31
C SER A 4 4.16 13.23 0.88
N CYS A 5 3.77 14.25 0.11
CA CYS A 5 2.37 14.49 -0.26
C CYS A 5 1.73 13.32 -1.03
N SER A 6 2.48 12.70 -1.97
CA SER A 6 1.98 11.54 -2.71
C SER A 6 1.81 10.29 -1.84
N LEU A 7 2.69 10.11 -0.85
CA LEU A 7 2.61 9.00 0.09
C LEU A 7 1.46 9.17 1.08
N ASP A 8 1.27 10.40 1.57
CA ASP A 8 0.16 10.73 2.49
C ASP A 8 -1.19 10.46 1.81
N LEU A 9 -1.36 10.91 0.55
CA LEU A 9 -2.57 10.63 -0.23
C LEU A 9 -2.83 9.13 -0.39
N LEU A 10 -1.80 8.35 -0.72
CA LEU A 10 -1.94 6.90 -0.87
C LEU A 10 -2.25 6.22 0.46
N MET A 11 -1.61 6.66 1.55
CA MET A 11 -1.91 6.16 2.88
C MET A 11 -3.38 6.41 3.23
N ASP A 12 -3.94 7.58 2.94
CA ASP A 12 -5.36 7.87 3.17
C ASP A 12 -6.29 7.04 2.28
N VAL A 13 -5.95 6.83 1.01
CA VAL A 13 -6.70 5.91 0.13
C VAL A 13 -6.75 4.52 0.74
N PHE A 14 -5.61 3.97 1.17
CA PHE A 14 -5.54 2.65 1.77
C PHE A 14 -6.19 2.58 3.15
N ARG A 15 -6.16 3.64 3.95
CA ARG A 15 -6.93 3.72 5.22
C ARG A 15 -8.42 3.72 4.98
N ARG A 16 -8.93 4.32 3.89
CA ARG A 16 -10.35 4.23 3.53
C ARG A 16 -10.75 2.84 3.02
N LEU A 17 -9.82 2.09 2.43
CA LEU A 17 -10.00 0.66 2.10
C LEU A 17 -9.90 -0.23 3.35
N GLY A 18 -9.09 0.19 4.32
CA GLY A 18 -8.68 -0.56 5.49
C GLY A 18 -9.83 -1.14 6.33
N PRO A 19 -10.90 -0.40 6.64
CA PRO A 19 -12.02 -0.92 7.43
C PRO A 19 -12.75 -2.09 6.75
N ALA A 20 -12.97 -2.00 5.43
CA ALA A 20 -13.64 -3.06 4.66
C ALA A 20 -12.74 -4.29 4.51
N ALA A 21 -11.44 -4.09 4.31
CA ALA A 21 -10.45 -5.16 4.12
C ALA A 21 -9.74 -5.60 5.43
N ARG A 22 -10.04 -4.96 6.57
CA ARG A 22 -9.35 -5.12 7.86
C ARG A 22 -7.82 -4.98 7.78
N LEU A 23 -7.33 -3.98 7.03
CA LEU A 23 -5.90 -3.69 6.95
C LEU A 23 -5.39 -3.05 8.25
N SER A 24 -4.25 -3.52 8.72
CA SER A 24 -3.48 -2.89 9.79
C SER A 24 -2.67 -1.70 9.26
N GLU A 25 -2.26 -0.80 10.15
CA GLU A 25 -1.46 0.38 9.77
C GLU A 25 -0.14 -0.02 9.07
N ARG A 26 0.50 -1.13 9.47
CA ARG A 26 1.73 -1.62 8.82
C ARG A 26 1.47 -2.14 7.40
N GLU A 27 0.31 -2.74 7.17
CA GLU A 27 -0.12 -3.18 5.83
C GLU A 27 -0.43 -1.97 4.93
N VAL A 28 -1.14 -0.96 5.45
CA VAL A 28 -1.39 0.32 4.77
C VAL A 28 -0.07 0.99 4.35
N GLN A 29 0.86 1.14 5.30
CA GLN A 29 2.17 1.75 5.04
C GLN A 29 2.98 1.00 3.97
N THR A 30 2.86 -0.32 3.94
CA THR A 30 3.52 -1.18 2.94
C THR A 30 2.87 -1.00 1.57
N CYS A 31 1.54 -1.08 1.48
CA CYS A 31 0.81 -0.91 0.22
C CYS A 31 1.02 0.47 -0.40
N ALA A 32 0.99 1.55 0.39
CA ALA A 32 1.22 2.90 -0.10
C ALA A 32 2.60 3.04 -0.77
N ARG A 33 3.64 2.47 -0.17
CA ARG A 33 5.00 2.51 -0.75
C ARG A 33 5.15 1.61 -1.98
N ILE A 34 4.48 0.45 -2.01
CA ILE A 34 4.42 -0.39 -3.22
C ILE A 34 3.75 0.36 -4.36
N ALA A 35 2.66 1.09 -4.09
CA ALA A 35 1.93 1.86 -5.10
C ALA A 35 2.75 3.03 -5.70
N ILE A 36 3.71 3.59 -4.94
CA ILE A 36 4.69 4.58 -5.45
C ILE A 36 5.83 3.92 -6.25
N GLY A 37 5.95 2.59 -6.20
CA GLY A 37 7.00 1.85 -6.89
C GLY A 37 8.29 1.67 -6.07
N TYR A 38 8.22 1.76 -4.74
CA TYR A 38 9.39 1.46 -3.91
C TYR A 38 9.72 -0.04 -3.94
N SER A 39 11.01 -0.35 -4.02
CA SER A 39 11.50 -1.72 -3.86
C SER A 39 11.35 -2.20 -2.42
N THR A 40 11.31 -3.52 -2.23
CA THR A 40 11.26 -4.15 -0.90
C THR A 40 12.40 -3.67 0.01
N GLU A 41 13.60 -3.49 -0.55
CA GLU A 41 14.78 -2.94 0.13
C GLU A 41 14.52 -1.54 0.68
N ARG A 42 13.95 -0.67 -0.16
CA ARG A 42 13.67 0.71 0.22
C ARG A 42 12.58 0.75 1.27
N ILE A 43 11.51 -0.03 1.12
CA ILE A 43 10.42 -0.11 2.09
C ILE A 43 10.93 -0.58 3.45
N ALA A 44 11.76 -1.62 3.48
CA ALA A 44 12.38 -2.13 4.70
C ALA A 44 13.18 -1.04 5.42
N ARG A 45 13.99 -0.28 4.66
CA ARG A 45 14.78 0.83 5.19
C ARG A 45 13.92 1.96 5.74
N GLU A 46 12.92 2.41 4.97
CA GLU A 46 12.00 3.50 5.33
C GLU A 46 11.16 3.17 6.57
N LEU A 47 10.68 1.93 6.68
CA LEU A 47 9.86 1.47 7.79
C LEU A 47 10.66 0.97 9.00
N LYS A 48 11.99 0.90 8.88
CA LYS A 48 12.91 0.34 9.88
C LYS A 48 12.53 -1.09 10.31
N ILE A 49 12.27 -1.95 9.32
CA ILE A 49 11.91 -3.36 9.50
C ILE A 49 12.71 -4.27 8.56
N SER A 50 12.64 -5.58 8.78
CA SER A 50 13.31 -6.56 7.89
C SER A 50 12.59 -6.67 6.53
N LYS A 51 13.33 -7.09 5.49
CA LYS A 51 12.73 -7.41 4.18
C LYS A 51 11.65 -8.49 4.30
N ASN A 52 11.85 -9.49 5.17
CA ASN A 52 10.87 -10.55 5.42
C ASN A 52 9.57 -9.98 6.03
N SER A 53 9.68 -8.99 6.91
CA SER A 53 8.51 -8.28 7.46
C SER A 53 7.74 -7.56 6.35
N VAL A 54 8.43 -6.89 5.42
CA VAL A 54 7.78 -6.26 4.24
C VAL A 54 7.04 -7.28 3.40
N VAL A 55 7.68 -8.42 3.07
CA VAL A 55 7.05 -9.50 2.30
C VAL A 55 5.82 -10.06 3.03
N THR A 56 5.91 -10.22 4.36
CA THR A 56 4.80 -10.69 5.20
C THR A 56 3.63 -9.71 5.18
N PHE A 57 3.88 -8.42 5.39
CA PHE A 57 2.84 -7.39 5.34
C PHE A 57 2.22 -7.28 3.96
N ARG A 58 3.02 -7.32 2.89
CA ARG A 58 2.51 -7.37 1.52
C ARG A 58 1.57 -8.56 1.32
N ARG A 59 2.00 -9.77 1.67
CA ARG A 59 1.20 -10.99 1.48
C ARG A 59 -0.13 -10.92 2.22
N ARG A 60 -0.11 -10.47 3.48
CA ARG A 60 -1.33 -10.31 4.28
C ARG A 60 -2.25 -9.24 3.71
N ALA A 61 -1.70 -8.10 3.32
CA ALA A 61 -2.48 -7.03 2.70
C ALA A 61 -3.11 -7.46 1.39
N PHE A 62 -2.37 -8.20 0.55
CA PHE A 62 -2.84 -8.68 -0.75
C PHE A 62 -3.97 -9.70 -0.58
N ALA A 63 -3.82 -10.64 0.35
CA ALA A 63 -4.88 -11.57 0.70
C ALA A 63 -6.14 -10.84 1.20
N LYS A 64 -5.98 -9.82 2.06
CA LYS A 64 -7.09 -9.00 2.56
C LYS A 64 -7.78 -8.14 1.51
N LEU A 65 -7.03 -7.66 0.53
CA LEU A 65 -7.52 -6.89 -0.62
C LEU A 65 -8.04 -7.78 -1.76
N ASN A 66 -7.91 -9.11 -1.63
CA ASN A 66 -8.24 -10.11 -2.64
C ASN A 66 -7.55 -9.84 -3.99
N ILE A 67 -6.24 -9.57 -3.95
CA ILE A 67 -5.37 -9.34 -5.12
C ILE A 67 -4.12 -10.20 -5.03
N ALA A 68 -3.44 -10.42 -6.16
CA ALA A 68 -2.23 -11.21 -6.25
C ALA A 68 -1.00 -10.39 -6.67
N THR A 69 -1.19 -9.26 -7.35
CA THR A 69 -0.11 -8.56 -8.06
C THR A 69 -0.01 -7.07 -7.72
N HIS A 70 1.19 -6.49 -7.92
CA HIS A 70 1.38 -5.05 -7.81
C HIS A 70 0.53 -4.27 -8.83
N LYS A 71 0.24 -4.86 -10.00
CA LYS A 71 -0.61 -4.26 -11.04
C LYS A 71 -2.04 -4.10 -10.54
N GLU A 72 -2.59 -5.11 -9.88
CA GLU A 72 -3.94 -5.04 -9.29
C GLU A 72 -4.01 -4.03 -8.15
N LEU A 73 -2.95 -3.93 -7.33
CA LEU A 73 -2.87 -2.88 -6.31
C LEU A 73 -2.93 -1.48 -6.94
N PHE A 74 -2.23 -1.27 -8.05
CA PHE A 74 -2.25 -0.01 -8.79
C PHE A 74 -3.62 0.25 -9.42
N ALA A 75 -4.25 -0.76 -10.02
CA ALA A 75 -5.60 -0.66 -10.57
C ALA A 75 -6.66 -0.29 -9.50
N LEU A 76 -6.55 -0.82 -8.29
CA LEU A 76 -7.42 -0.45 -7.16
C LEU A 76 -7.30 1.04 -6.79
N VAL A 77 -6.08 1.59 -6.83
CA VAL A 77 -5.85 3.02 -6.57
C VAL A 77 -6.44 3.88 -7.69
N LEU A 78 -6.20 3.50 -8.96
CA LEU A 78 -6.68 4.26 -10.12
C LEU A 78 -8.21 4.24 -10.25
N SER A 79 -8.84 3.07 -10.07
CA SER A 79 -10.30 2.92 -10.15
C SER A 79 -11.05 3.76 -9.12
N ARG A 80 -10.45 4.02 -7.95
CA ARG A 80 -11.03 4.91 -6.94
C ARG A 80 -11.00 6.37 -7.35
N ARG A 81 -10.03 6.77 -8.18
CA ARG A 81 -9.94 8.13 -8.72
C ARG A 81 -11.04 8.41 -9.76
N HIS A 82 -11.63 7.36 -10.33
CA HIS A 82 -12.69 7.45 -11.34
C HIS A 82 -14.11 7.29 -10.78
N ARG A 83 -14.28 6.99 -9.49
CA ARG A 83 -15.61 6.94 -8.83
C ARG A 83 -16.07 8.30 -8.27
N MET A 84 -15.41 9.38 -8.70
CA MET A 84 -15.75 10.77 -8.37
C MET A 84 -16.27 11.46 -9.64
N ASP A 85 -17.18 10.78 -10.35
CA ASP A 85 -18.05 11.35 -11.37
C ASP A 85 -19.51 11.13 -10.92
#